data_AF-I1VH12-F1
#
_entry.id   AF-I1VH12-F1
#
_cell.length_a   1.000
_cell.length_b   1.000
_cell.length_c   1.000
_cell.angle_alpha   90.00
_cell.angle_beta   90.00
_cell.angle_gamma   90.00
#
_symmetry.space_group_name_H-M   'P 1'
#
loop_
_entity.id
_entity.type
_entity.pdbx_description
1 polymer ?
#
loop_
_entity_poly.entity_id
_entity_poly.type
_entity_poly.pdbx_seq_one_letter_code
_entity_poly.pdbx_strand_id
1 'polypeptide(L)'
;MSRRPRIRFDERGLTAIMRLPEVRAALHNKAEEIAARARTIAASEIDDGFASEIKVKDETRPSGRAVAKVEATRSDATEHEWGSTNTQRRRVLGRAAAIQPQSIFPDRSERS
;
A
#
# COMPACT_ATOMS: atom_id res chain seq x y z
N MET A 1 -34.20 -24.33 21.71
CA MET A 1 -33.32 -23.21 21.29
C MET A 1 -32.87 -23.48 19.85
N SER A 2 -33.29 -22.67 18.88
CA SER A 2 -32.89 -22.85 17.48
C SER A 2 -31.45 -22.40 17.28
N ARG A 3 -30.57 -23.28 16.79
CA ARG A 3 -29.17 -22.96 16.48
C ARG A 3 -29.16 -21.94 15.34
N ARG A 4 -28.73 -20.70 15.62
CA ARG A 4 -28.52 -19.69 14.58
C ARG A 4 -27.51 -20.23 13.54
N PRO A 5 -27.82 -20.19 12.24
CA PRO A 5 -26.87 -20.60 11.21
C PRO A 5 -25.62 -19.70 11.29
N ARG A 6 -24.44 -20.34 11.29
CA ARG A 6 -23.15 -19.64 11.24
C ARG A 6 -22.69 -19.61 9.78
N ILE A 7 -22.80 -18.45 9.15
CA ILE A 7 -22.16 -18.20 7.86
C ILE A 7 -20.65 -18.24 8.11
N ARG A 8 -19.96 -19.20 7.49
CA ARG A 8 -18.50 -19.27 7.47
C ARG A 8 -18.02 -18.88 6.09
N PHE A 9 -17.02 -18.00 6.07
CA PHE A 9 -16.34 -17.62 4.86
C PHE A 9 -15.55 -18.82 4.34
N ASP A 10 -15.75 -19.20 3.07
CA ASP A 10 -15.00 -20.28 2.43
C ASP A 10 -13.70 -19.73 1.84
N GLU A 11 -12.58 -20.04 2.51
CA GLU A 11 -11.25 -19.63 2.08
C GLU A 11 -10.86 -20.20 0.71
N ARG A 12 -11.44 -21.34 0.31
CA ARG A 12 -11.18 -21.96 -1.01
C ARG A 12 -11.76 -21.10 -2.13
N GLY A 13 -12.99 -20.61 -1.94
CA GLY A 13 -13.64 -19.67 -2.85
C GLY A 13 -12.84 -18.38 -3.01
N LEU A 14 -12.35 -17.81 -1.91
CA LEU A 14 -11.49 -16.61 -1.96
C LEU A 14 -10.19 -16.87 -2.73
N THR A 15 -9.54 -18.01 -2.49
CA THR A 15 -8.30 -18.37 -3.18
C THR A 15 -8.53 -18.52 -4.69
N ALA A 16 -9.67 -19.08 -5.11
CA ALA A 16 -10.05 -19.17 -6.51
C ALA A 16 -10.26 -17.78 -7.13
N ILE A 17 -10.98 -16.90 -6.44
CA ILE A 17 -11.19 -15.51 -6.88
C ILE A 17 -9.86 -14.76 -7.02
N MET A 18 -8.95 -14.89 -6.05
CA MET A 18 -7.64 -14.21 -6.08
C MET A 18 -6.70 -14.73 -7.19
N ARG A 19 -7.02 -15.86 -7.82
CA ARG A 19 -6.30 -16.39 -8.99
C ARG A 19 -6.86 -15.87 -10.31
N LEU A 20 -8.03 -15.24 -10.31
CA LEU A 20 -8.63 -14.70 -11.53
C LEU A 20 -7.75 -13.60 -12.15
N PRO A 21 -7.52 -13.60 -13.47
CA PRO A 21 -6.74 -12.57 -14.16
C PRO A 21 -7.28 -11.16 -13.91
N GLU A 22 -8.60 -11.00 -13.83
CA GLU A 22 -9.27 -9.72 -13.63
C GLU A 22 -8.96 -9.14 -12.25
N VAL A 23 -8.88 -9.98 -11.22
CA VAL A 23 -8.51 -9.55 -9.87
C VAL A 23 -7.05 -9.11 -9.82
N ARG A 24 -6.16 -9.83 -10.50
CA ARG A 24 -4.75 -9.44 -10.62
C ARG A 24 -4.59 -8.11 -11.34
N ALA A 25 -5.29 -7.93 -12.46
CA ALA A 25 -5.29 -6.68 -13.20
C ALA A 25 -5.84 -5.52 -12.36
N ALA A 26 -6.93 -5.73 -11.62
CA ALA A 26 -7.49 -4.71 -10.74
C ALA A 26 -6.52 -4.32 -9.61
N LEU A 27 -5.82 -5.28 -8.99
CA LEU A 27 -4.79 -5.01 -7.99
C LEU A 27 -3.63 -4.22 -8.59
N HIS A 28 -3.14 -4.62 -9.76
CA HIS A 28 -2.06 -3.95 -10.46
C HIS A 28 -2.44 -2.50 -10.82
N ASN A 29 -3.61 -2.28 -11.43
CA ASN A 29 -4.09 -0.95 -11.79
C ASN A 29 -4.18 -0.05 -10.55
N LYS A 30 -4.67 -0.60 -9.42
CA LYS A 30 -4.73 0.16 -8.18
C LYS A 30 -3.34 0.51 -7.64
N ALA A 31 -2.39 -0.40 -7.76
CA ALA A 31 -1.00 -0.14 -7.39
C ALA A 31 -0.37 0.93 -8.29
N GLU A 32 -0.66 0.94 -9.60
CA GLU A 32 -0.18 1.98 -10.52
C GLU A 32 -0.77 3.36 -10.21
N GLU A 33 -2.04 3.46 -9.83
CA GLU A 33 -2.62 4.72 -9.33
C GLU A 33 -1.85 5.25 -8.11
N ILE A 34 -1.52 4.37 -7.17
CA ILE A 34 -0.75 4.72 -5.97
C ILE A 34 0.68 5.10 -6.36
N ALA A 35 1.32 4.34 -7.25
CA ALA A 35 2.67 4.61 -7.73
C ALA A 35 2.75 5.96 -8.46
N ALA A 36 1.78 6.30 -9.31
CA ALA A 36 1.71 7.59 -9.98
C ALA A 36 1.68 8.75 -8.97
N ARG A 37 0.82 8.65 -7.93
CA ARG A 37 0.79 9.65 -6.85
C ARG A 37 2.11 9.72 -6.08
N ALA A 38 2.72 8.57 -5.79
CA ALA A 38 4.00 8.52 -5.09
C ALA A 38 5.12 9.16 -5.91
N ARG A 39 5.16 8.93 -7.24
CA ARG A 39 6.11 9.56 -8.16
C ARG A 39 5.96 11.08 -8.17
N THR A 40 4.72 11.60 -8.22
CA THR A 40 4.48 13.05 -8.14
C THR A 40 4.99 13.65 -6.84
N ILE A 41 4.70 13.01 -5.69
CA ILE A 41 5.19 13.48 -4.39
C ILE A 41 6.72 13.44 -4.35
N ALA A 42 7.32 12.32 -4.74
CA ALA A 42 8.78 12.14 -4.75
C ALA A 42 9.50 13.17 -5.61
N ALA A 43 9.02 13.42 -6.82
CA ALA A 43 9.59 14.42 -7.72
C ALA A 43 9.59 15.82 -7.10
N SER A 44 8.52 16.16 -6.35
CA SER A 44 8.40 17.47 -5.70
C SER A 44 9.18 17.62 -4.39
N GLU A 45 9.33 16.54 -3.61
CA GLU A 45 9.85 16.61 -2.23
C GLU A 45 11.26 16.02 -2.05
N ILE A 46 11.74 15.24 -3.04
CA ILE A 46 13.04 14.55 -3.02
C ILE A 46 13.82 14.91 -4.30
N ASP A 47 13.58 14.20 -5.40
CA ASP A 47 14.14 14.43 -6.73
C ASP A 47 13.52 13.46 -7.77
N ASP A 48 13.73 13.74 -9.06
CA ASP A 48 13.25 12.90 -10.17
C ASP A 48 13.90 11.51 -10.20
N GLY A 49 15.13 11.40 -9.70
CA GLY A 49 15.83 10.12 -9.56
C GLY A 49 15.10 9.18 -8.61
N PHE A 50 14.66 9.68 -7.45
CA PHE A 50 13.83 8.92 -6.51
C PHE A 50 12.51 8.52 -7.15
N ALA A 51 11.84 9.46 -7.83
CA ALA A 51 10.57 9.19 -8.48
C ALA A 51 10.69 8.05 -9.51
N SER A 52 11.77 8.02 -10.30
CA SER A 52 12.03 6.97 -11.30
C SER A 52 12.24 5.57 -10.70
N GLU A 53 12.64 5.49 -9.43
CA GLU A 53 12.88 4.24 -8.70
C GLU A 53 11.60 3.68 -8.06
N ILE A 54 10.45 4.34 -8.21
CA ILE A 54 9.14 3.84 -7.72
C ILE A 54 8.47 2.95 -8.76
N LYS A 55 8.27 1.67 -8.39
CA LYS A 55 7.79 0.60 -9.28
C LYS A 55 6.64 -0.18 -8.65
N VAL A 56 5.83 -0.77 -9.51
CA VAL A 56 4.84 -1.78 -9.11
C VAL A 56 5.43 -3.17 -9.31
N LYS A 57 5.24 -4.03 -8.31
CA LYS A 57 5.66 -5.42 -8.35
C LYS A 57 4.50 -6.34 -8.00
N ASP A 58 4.12 -7.16 -8.96
CA ASP A 58 3.13 -8.20 -8.75
C ASP A 58 3.77 -9.43 -8.09
N GLU A 59 3.09 -9.98 -7.08
CA GLU A 59 3.55 -11.14 -6.34
C GLU A 59 2.36 -12.03 -5.98
N THR A 60 2.59 -13.35 -5.95
CA THR A 60 1.66 -14.29 -5.31
C THR A 60 2.28 -14.77 -4.02
N ARG A 61 1.65 -14.49 -2.88
CA ARG A 61 2.12 -14.96 -1.57
C ARG A 61 2.02 -16.49 -1.47
N PRO A 62 2.78 -17.15 -0.57
CA PRO A 62 2.75 -18.61 -0.41
C PRO A 62 1.35 -19.22 -0.20
N SER A 63 0.42 -18.47 0.40
CA SER A 63 -0.98 -18.88 0.57
C SER A 63 -1.84 -18.78 -0.71
N GLY A 64 -1.25 -18.44 -1.85
CA GLY A 64 -1.94 -18.28 -3.14
C GLY A 64 -2.60 -16.92 -3.36
N ARG A 65 -2.42 -15.97 -2.43
CA ARG A 65 -3.00 -14.63 -2.52
C ARG A 65 -2.19 -13.74 -3.46
N ALA A 66 -2.78 -13.31 -4.56
CA ALA A 66 -2.19 -12.27 -5.42
C ALA A 66 -2.15 -10.92 -4.69
N VAL A 67 -1.06 -10.19 -4.86
CA VAL A 67 -0.85 -8.83 -4.38
C VAL A 67 -0.08 -8.04 -5.43
N ALA A 68 -0.34 -6.73 -5.52
CA ALA A 68 0.51 -5.78 -6.22
C ALA A 68 1.12 -4.84 -5.18
N LYS A 69 2.44 -4.71 -5.18
CA LYS A 69 3.19 -3.87 -4.23
C LYS A 69 3.68 -2.63 -4.95
N VAL A 70 3.68 -1.50 -4.25
CA VAL A 70 4.42 -0.30 -4.68
C VAL A 70 5.69 -0.24 -3.86
N GLU A 71 6.84 -0.27 -4.53
CA GLU A 71 8.15 -0.26 -3.90
C GLU A 71 9.05 0.82 -4.51
N ALA A 72 9.92 1.41 -3.69
CA ALA A 72 10.99 2.29 -4.14
C ALA A 72 12.31 1.52 -4.04
N THR A 73 13.02 1.34 -5.15
CA THR A 73 14.22 0.50 -5.22
C THR A 73 15.53 1.25 -4.91
N ARG A 74 15.47 2.57 -4.71
CA ARG A 74 16.63 3.38 -4.32
C ARG A 74 17.12 3.00 -2.91
N SER A 75 18.43 3.05 -2.68
CA SER A 75 19.07 2.61 -1.44
C SER A 75 18.62 3.38 -0.20
N ASP A 76 18.28 4.66 -0.33
CA ASP A 76 17.83 5.54 0.76
C ASP A 76 16.30 5.57 0.93
N ALA A 77 15.53 4.77 0.18
CA ALA A 77 14.07 4.77 0.22
C ALA A 77 13.48 4.55 1.62
N THR A 78 14.10 3.69 2.41
CA THR A 78 13.71 3.43 3.81
C THR A 78 13.78 4.69 4.66
N GLU A 79 14.81 5.53 4.46
CA GLU A 79 15.00 6.75 5.24
C GLU A 79 13.97 7.81 4.89
N HIS A 80 13.57 7.93 3.63
CA HIS A 80 12.50 8.85 3.23
C HIS A 80 11.12 8.43 3.77
N GLU A 81 10.87 7.13 3.96
CA GLU A 81 9.60 6.64 4.49
C GLU A 81 9.53 6.72 6.03
N TRP A 82 10.64 6.41 6.72
CA TRP A 82 10.66 6.25 8.17
C TRP A 82 11.44 7.32 8.92
N GLY A 83 12.29 8.08 8.23
CA GLY A 83 13.24 9.02 8.81
C GLY A 83 14.53 8.33 9.27
N SER A 84 15.59 9.12 9.37
CA SER A 84 16.86 8.75 9.99
C SER A 84 17.40 9.96 10.77
N THR A 85 18.58 9.82 11.39
CA THR A 85 19.26 10.97 12.03
C THR A 85 19.55 12.10 11.04
N ASN A 86 19.78 11.76 9.77
CA ASN A 86 20.19 12.68 8.72
C ASN A 86 19.10 12.98 7.68
N THR A 87 18.00 12.23 7.71
CA THR A 87 16.95 12.29 6.69
C THR A 87 15.59 12.52 7.35
N GLN A 88 14.91 13.60 6.97
CA GLN A 88 13.55 13.86 7.42
C GLN A 88 12.58 12.79 6.89
N ARG A 89 11.68 12.35 7.76
CA ARG A 89 10.59 11.45 7.40
C ARG A 89 9.55 12.15 6.51
N ARG A 90 9.39 11.69 5.26
CA ARG A 90 8.43 12.23 4.28
C ARG A 90 7.16 11.37 4.10
N ARG A 91 7.28 10.05 4.32
CA ARG A 91 6.21 9.04 4.12
C ARG A 91 5.59 9.06 2.72
N VAL A 92 6.42 9.11 1.67
CA VAL A 92 5.96 9.23 0.28
C VAL A 92 4.98 8.10 -0.08
N LEU A 93 5.35 6.84 0.19
CA LEU A 93 4.51 5.69 -0.15
C LEU A 93 3.27 5.62 0.77
N GLY A 94 3.46 5.85 2.08
CA GLY A 94 2.36 5.86 3.05
C GLY A 94 1.30 6.92 2.73
N ARG A 95 1.72 8.13 2.33
CA ARG A 95 0.82 9.22 1.92
C ARG A 95 0.14 8.91 0.59
N ALA A 96 0.87 8.41 -0.40
CA ALA A 96 0.31 8.06 -1.70
C ALA A 96 -0.75 6.94 -1.60
N ALA A 97 -0.61 6.03 -0.66
CA ALA A 97 -1.60 4.99 -0.36
C ALA A 97 -2.81 5.51 0.44
N ALA A 98 -2.86 6.80 0.80
CA ALA A 98 -3.84 7.38 1.71
C ALA A 98 -3.92 6.63 3.07
N ILE A 99 -2.80 6.03 3.49
CA ILE A 99 -2.69 5.43 4.82
C ILE A 99 -2.52 6.59 5.79
N GLN A 100 -3.64 7.08 6.31
CA GLN A 100 -3.63 7.96 7.48
C GLN A 100 -2.76 7.27 8.55
N PRO A 101 -1.73 7.94 9.10
CA PRO A 101 -1.08 7.40 10.28
C PRO A 101 -2.19 7.20 11.31
N GLN A 102 -2.37 5.98 11.82
CA GLN A 102 -3.18 5.79 13.00
C GLN A 102 -2.48 6.55 14.13
N SER A 103 -2.91 7.79 14.39
CA SER A 103 -2.55 8.47 15.61
C SER A 103 -3.25 7.71 16.74
N ILE A 104 -2.46 7.18 17.68
CA ILE A 104 -3.00 6.62 18.94
C ILE A 104 -3.68 7.74 19.76
N PHE A 105 -3.38 9.00 19.42
CA PHE A 105 -4.01 10.17 19.99
C PHE A 105 -5.20 10.62 19.13
N PRO A 106 -6.39 10.84 19.73
CA PRO A 106 -7.51 11.42 19.02
C PRO A 106 -7.15 12.83 18.55
N ASP A 107 -7.56 13.15 17.32
CA ASP A 107 -7.45 14.47 16.74
C ASP A 107 -8.20 15.47 17.63
N ARG A 108 -7.50 16.48 18.14
CA ARG A 108 -8.07 17.50 19.03
C ARG A 108 -8.97 18.50 18.28
N SER A 109 -9.05 18.42 16.96
CA SER A 109 -9.86 19.32 16.14
C SER A 109 -11.36 19.02 16.14
N GLU A 110 -11.80 17.87 16.68
CA GLU A 110 -13.25 17.52 16.78
C GLU A 110 -13.94 18.04 18.06
N ARG A 111 -13.28 18.90 18.84
CA ARG A 111 -13.88 19.55 20.02
C ARG A 111 -13.87 21.07 19.86
N SER A 112 -14.71 21.58 18.98
CA SER A 112 -15.10 22.99 18.94
C SER A 112 -16.51 23.12 18.42
#